data_AF-A0A222P3B1-F1
#
_entry.id   AF-A0A222P3B1-F1
#
_cell.length_a   1.000
_cell.length_b   1.000
_cell.length_c   1.000
_cell.angle_alpha   90.00
_cell.angle_beta   90.00
_cell.angle_gamma   90.00
#
_symmetry.space_group_name_H-M   'P 1'
#
loop_
_entity.id
_entity.type
_entity.pdbx_description
1 polymer ?
#
loop_
_entity_poly.entity_id
_entity_poly.type
_entity_poly.pdbx_seq_one_letter_code
_entity_poly.pdbx_strand_id
1 'polypeptide(L)' 'MSNRVYQVIELVGTSEDSIEEAINNAVAQAAKVHGKLDWYEVMQTRGFIENSKNKYYQVHLKIGCHAH' A
#
# COMPACT_ATOMS: atom_id res chain seq x y z
N MET A 1 -1.43 -7.40 -29.84
CA MET A 1 -1.53 -6.98 -28.42
C MET A 1 -0.12 -6.73 -27.93
N SER A 2 0.19 -5.55 -27.39
CA SER A 2 1.53 -5.27 -26.85
C SER A 2 1.68 -5.97 -25.50
N ASN A 3 2.68 -6.83 -25.35
CA ASN A 3 3.04 -7.35 -24.05
C ASN A 3 3.48 -6.17 -23.16
N ARG A 4 2.87 -6.02 -22.00
CA ARG A 4 3.25 -5.00 -21.02
C ARG A 4 4.08 -5.65 -19.93
N VAL A 5 5.18 -5.00 -19.57
CA VAL A 5 5.99 -5.35 -18.41
C VAL A 5 5.60 -4.43 -17.26
N TYR A 6 5.49 -5.00 -16.07
CA TYR A 6 5.09 -4.30 -14.87
C TYR A 6 6.16 -4.45 -13.80
N GLN A 7 6.41 -3.37 -13.07
CA GLN A 7 7.16 -3.40 -11.83
C GLN A 7 6.17 -3.60 -10.68
N VAL A 8 6.50 -4.49 -9.76
CA VAL A 8 5.76 -4.67 -8.50
C VAL A 8 6.63 -4.19 -7.36
N ILE A 9 6.10 -3.29 -6.54
CA ILE A 9 6.76 -2.75 -5.36
C ILE A 9 5.97 -3.11 -4.10
N GLU A 10 6.67 -3.18 -2.97
CA GLU A 10 6.08 -3.50 -1.67
C GLU A 10 6.17 -2.30 -0.72
N LEU A 11 5.04 -1.93 -0.12
CA LEU A 11 4.94 -0.83 0.85
C LEU A 11 4.01 -1.22 2.00
N VAL A 12 4.27 -0.68 3.20
CA VAL A 12 3.35 -0.79 4.34
C VAL A 12 2.74 0.58 4.61
N GLY A 13 1.44 0.70 4.39
CA GLY A 13 0.67 1.88 4.74
C GLY A 13 0.22 1.84 6.19
N THR A 14 0.10 3.02 6.83
CA THR A 14 -0.32 3.13 8.22
C THR A 14 -1.36 4.22 8.42
N SER A 15 -2.27 4.05 9.39
CA SER A 15 -3.26 5.05 9.82
C SER A 15 -3.72 4.75 11.25
N GLU A 16 -4.07 5.78 12.03
CA GLU A 16 -4.73 5.60 13.34
C GLU A 16 -6.22 5.28 13.20
N ASP A 17 -6.84 5.69 12.09
CA ASP A 17 -8.29 5.73 11.94
C ASP A 17 -8.84 4.43 11.32
N SER A 18 -8.23 3.93 10.23
CA SER A 18 -8.78 2.77 9.50
C SER A 18 -7.77 2.02 8.62
N ILE A 19 -8.16 0.83 8.18
CA ILE A 19 -7.44 0.02 7.20
C ILE A 19 -7.48 0.70 5.83
N GLU A 20 -8.63 1.24 5.44
CA GLU A 20 -8.85 1.92 4.16
C GLU A 20 -7.94 3.15 4.02
N GLU A 21 -7.81 3.93 5.08
CA GLU A 21 -6.89 5.07 5.08
C GLU A 21 -5.42 4.62 5.03
N ALA A 22 -5.05 3.57 5.75
CA ALA A 22 -3.70 2.99 5.65
C ALA A 22 -3.38 2.56 4.20
N ILE A 23 -4.34 1.94 3.50
CA ILE A 23 -4.21 1.57 2.07
C ILE A 23 -4.01 2.83 1.22
N ASN A 24 -4.89 3.83 1.37
CA ASN A 24 -4.82 5.07 0.61
C ASN A 24 -3.49 5.81 0.83
N ASN A 25 -2.97 5.82 2.06
CA ASN A 25 -1.67 6.42 2.39
C ASN A 25 -0.52 5.74 1.65
N ALA A 26 -0.50 4.40 1.59
CA ALA A 26 0.51 3.66 0.83
C ALA A 26 0.41 3.91 -0.69
N VAL A 27 -0.81 3.88 -1.24
CA VAL A 27 -1.04 4.14 -2.67
C VAL A 27 -0.63 5.56 -3.05
N ALA A 28 -1.02 6.56 -2.25
CA ALA A 28 -0.65 7.96 -2.48
C ALA A 28 0.87 8.15 -2.42
N GLN A 29 1.56 7.47 -1.49
CA GLN A 29 3.02 7.55 -1.40
C GLN A 29 3.70 6.86 -2.60
N ALA A 30 3.22 5.70 -3.02
CA ALA A 30 3.72 5.01 -4.20
C ALA A 30 3.54 5.84 -5.48
N ALA A 31 2.39 6.51 -5.64
CA ALA A 31 2.08 7.33 -6.81
C ALA A 31 3.03 8.54 -6.95
N LYS A 32 3.50 9.11 -5.82
CA LYS A 32 4.50 10.20 -5.83
C LYS A 32 5.85 9.77 -6.42
N VAL A 33 6.23 8.50 -6.23
CA VAL A 33 7.55 7.98 -6.62
C VAL A 33 7.50 7.32 -7.99
N HIS A 34 6.45 6.54 -8.28
CA HIS A 34 6.36 5.70 -9.48
C HIS A 34 5.34 6.21 -10.52
N GLY A 35 4.65 7.32 -10.23
CA GLY A 35 3.67 7.90 -11.13
C GLY A 35 2.43 7.02 -11.27
N LYS A 36 2.18 6.48 -12.47
CA LYS A 36 0.95 5.75 -12.78
C LYS A 36 0.97 4.33 -12.19
N LEU A 37 0.08 4.11 -11.24
CA LEU A 37 -0.20 2.81 -10.63
C LEU A 37 -1.43 2.19 -11.31
N ASP A 38 -1.45 0.88 -11.50
CA ASP A 38 -2.56 0.17 -12.15
C ASP A 38 -3.37 -0.68 -11.15
N TRP A 39 -2.72 -1.34 -10.19
CA TRP A 39 -3.40 -2.15 -9.16
C TRP A 39 -2.61 -2.23 -7.85
N TYR A 40 -3.27 -2.71 -6.81
CA TYR A 40 -2.64 -3.12 -5.56
C TYR A 40 -3.24 -4.45 -5.07
N GLU A 41 -2.48 -5.16 -4.24
CA GLU A 41 -2.87 -6.40 -3.58
C GLU A 41 -2.54 -6.29 -2.08
N VAL A 42 -3.51 -6.60 -1.22
CA VAL A 42 -3.32 -6.63 0.23
C VAL A 42 -2.69 -7.95 0.63
N MET A 43 -1.46 -7.91 1.12
CA MET A 43 -0.72 -9.12 1.53
C MET A 43 -0.99 -9.50 2.98
N GLN A 44 -1.09 -8.49 3.85
CA GLN A 44 -1.35 -8.69 5.27
C GLN A 44 -1.86 -7.39 5.91
N THR A 45 -2.74 -7.56 6.88
CA THR A 45 -3.21 -6.49 7.76
C THR A 45 -2.72 -6.78 9.17
N ARG A 46 -2.04 -5.81 9.76
CA ARG A 46 -1.50 -5.85 11.12
C ARG A 46 -1.98 -4.62 11.89
N GLY A 47 -1.83 -4.66 13.21
CA GLY A 47 -2.12 -3.53 14.09
C GLY A 47 -0.96 -3.31 15.06
N PHE A 48 -0.69 -2.03 15.36
CA PHE A 48 0.19 -1.65 16.44
C PHE A 48 -0.64 -1.44 17.71
N ILE A 49 -0.29 -2.14 18.78
CA ILE A 49 -1.01 -2.07 20.06
C ILE A 49 -0.22 -1.17 21.01
N GLU A 50 -0.89 -0.16 21.55
CA GLU A 50 -0.36 0.73 22.58
C GLU A 50 -1.41 0.87 23.70
N ASN A 51 -0.98 0.80 24.96
CA ASN A 51 -1.88 0.89 26.12
C ASN A 51 -3.08 -0.07 26.04
N SER A 52 -2.83 -1.30 25.60
CA SER A 52 -3.83 -2.36 25.39
C SER A 52 -4.96 -1.96 24.41
N LYS A 53 -4.71 -1.00 23.52
CA LYS A 53 -5.63 -0.56 22.48
C LYS A 53 -4.93 -0.58 21.12
N ASN A 54 -5.70 -0.78 20.06
CA ASN A 54 -5.19 -0.57 18.71
C ASN A 54 -4.86 0.92 18.54
N LYS A 55 -3.66 1.22 18.06
CA LYS A 55 -3.16 2.59 17.87
C LYS A 55 -2.91 2.90 16.40
N TYR A 56 -2.35 1.96 15.62
CA TYR A 56 -2.22 2.11 14.18
C TYR A 56 -2.63 0.83 13.46
N TYR A 57 -3.42 0.97 12.41
CA TYR A 57 -3.55 -0.03 11.35
C TYR A 57 -2.29 0.01 10.49
N GLN A 58 -1.82 -1.17 10.11
CA GLN A 58 -0.68 -1.36 9.22
C GLN A 58 -1.07 -2.32 8.11
N VAL A 59 -1.04 -1.87 6.86
CA VAL A 59 -1.48 -2.67 5.71
C VAL A 59 -0.33 -2.81 4.74
N HIS A 60 0.17 -4.03 4.59
CA HIS A 60 1.23 -4.34 3.63
C HIS A 60 0.59 -4.58 2.26
N LEU A 61 1.00 -3.77 1.29
CA LEU A 61 0.55 -3.82 -0.09
C LEU A 61 1.69 -4.21 -1.03
N LYS A 62 1.35 -5.04 -2.02
CA LYS A 62 2.04 -5.05 -3.30
C LYS A 62 1.33 -4.11 -4.25
N ILE A 63 2.06 -3.28 -4.98
CA ILE A 63 1.51 -2.30 -5.92
C ILE A 63 2.15 -2.52 -7.28
N GLY A 64 1.31 -2.69 -8.31
CA GLY A 64 1.73 -2.79 -9.70
C GLY A 64 1.77 -1.43 -10.38
N CYS A 65 2.91 -1.10 -10.96
CA CYS A 65 3.12 0.11 -11.76
C CYS A 65 3.85 -0.23 -13.07
N HIS A 66 3.77 0.66 -14.05
CA HIS A 66 4.45 0.46 -15.33
C HIS A 66 5.97 0.42 -15.12
N ALA A 67 6.62 -0.64 -15.62
CA ALA A 67 8.08 -0.68 -15.68
C ALA A 67 8.54 0.38 -16.70
N HIS A 68 9.48 1.24 -16.31
CA HIS A 68 10.20 2.12 -17.22
C HIS A 68 11.23 1.35 -18.05
#